data_AF-A0A968TER7-F1
#
_entry.id   AF-A0A968TER7-F1
#
_cell.length_a   1.000
_cell.length_b   1.000
_cell.length_c   1.000
_cell.angle_alpha   90.00
_cell.angle_beta   90.00
_cell.angle_gamma   90.00
#
_symmetry.space_group_name_H-M   'P 1'
#
loop_
_entity.id
_entity.type
_entity.pdbx_description
1 polymer ?
#
loop_
_entity_poly.entity_id
_entity_poly.type
_entity_poly.pdbx_seq_one_letter_code
_entity_poly.pdbx_strand_id
1 'polypeptide(L)'
;MSPEHPDRQLLVSALDHLLAVWDAARHAPADAQLRQQRDAAAHAVWQQLEHPLRGFARRWLQRKRATQQVAALPAGTDDQLEALALEAFTLILIELQRTTTTAPWRAATNPVGYLVRIAAHRMIDDYYRAYSAHSRPQRTDSALPTDYADPTPRYAFQSQSLDALTYELPDHTADHATHIIEQLDQATRLHAIRAYWQQTLNTIDWQIVQARFATDPPLPFQQIAAQLGAGWTAAAIRKRYERILTRTRTYFQEQ
;
A
#
# COMPACT_ATOMS: atom_id res chain seq x y z
N MET A 1 -13.45 -36.91 8.91
CA MET A 1 -12.13 -36.24 8.83
C MET A 1 -11.75 -36.19 7.36
N SER A 2 -11.86 -35.02 6.72
CA SER A 2 -11.41 -34.86 5.33
C SER A 2 -9.88 -34.77 5.32
N PRO A 3 -9.17 -35.46 4.42
CA PRO A 3 -7.71 -35.35 4.31
C PRO A 3 -7.35 -33.89 4.04
N GLU A 4 -6.46 -33.32 4.85
CA GLU A 4 -5.92 -31.99 4.58
C GLU A 4 -5.14 -32.04 3.26
N HIS A 5 -5.52 -31.21 2.30
CA HIS A 5 -4.79 -31.10 1.03
C HIS A 5 -3.34 -30.69 1.30
N PRO A 6 -2.34 -31.41 0.76
CA PRO A 6 -0.91 -31.11 1.00
C PRO A 6 -0.54 -29.66 0.63
N ASP A 7 -1.17 -29.12 -0.41
CA ASP A 7 -0.99 -27.73 -0.86
C ASP A 7 -1.41 -26.69 0.19
N ARG A 8 -2.39 -27.03 1.05
CA ARG A 8 -2.83 -26.15 2.15
C ARG A 8 -1.74 -26.02 3.21
N GLN A 9 -1.16 -27.14 3.64
CA GLN A 9 -0.13 -27.14 4.67
C GLN A 9 1.14 -26.44 4.19
N LEU A 10 1.51 -26.64 2.91
CA LEU A 10 2.64 -25.95 2.29
C LEU A 10 2.47 -24.44 2.28
N LEU A 11 1.31 -23.93 1.86
CA LEU A 11 1.04 -22.49 1.86
C LEU A 11 1.04 -21.89 3.27
N VAL A 12 0.41 -22.56 4.24
CA VAL A 12 0.38 -22.08 5.62
C VAL A 12 1.79 -22.03 6.22
N SER A 13 2.59 -23.07 5.99
CA SER A 13 3.99 -23.10 6.43
C SER A 13 4.82 -22.00 5.77
N ALA A 14 4.62 -21.74 4.48
CA ALA A 14 5.32 -20.68 3.76
C ALA A 14 4.96 -19.28 4.30
N LEU A 15 3.67 -19.04 4.60
CA LEU A 15 3.20 -17.80 5.21
C LEU A 15 3.74 -17.61 6.64
N ASP A 16 3.78 -18.67 7.43
CA ASP A 16 4.32 -18.63 8.80
C ASP A 16 5.83 -18.34 8.79
N HIS A 17 6.56 -18.97 7.87
CA HIS A 17 7.98 -18.69 7.67
C HIS A 17 8.22 -17.24 7.23
N LEU A 18 7.46 -16.77 6.24
CA LEU A 18 7.53 -15.38 5.77
C LEU A 18 7.32 -14.40 6.92
N LEU A 19 6.30 -14.59 7.76
CA LEU A 19 6.03 -13.70 8.88
C LEU A 19 7.11 -13.74 9.96
N ALA A 20 7.67 -14.92 10.25
CA ALA A 20 8.76 -15.05 11.21
C ALA A 20 10.01 -14.30 10.74
N VAL A 21 10.39 -14.49 9.47
CA VAL A 21 11.54 -13.78 8.87
C VAL A 21 11.26 -12.29 8.76
N TRP A 22 10.01 -11.89 8.46
CA TRP A 22 9.64 -10.49 8.40
C TRP A 22 9.71 -9.80 9.75
N ASP A 23 9.26 -10.46 10.82
CA ASP A 23 9.39 -9.92 12.17
C ASP A 23 10.85 -9.78 12.57
N ALA A 24 11.69 -10.78 12.29
CA ALA A 24 13.14 -10.69 12.50
C ALA A 24 13.77 -9.52 11.70
N ALA A 25 13.46 -9.40 10.41
CA ALA A 25 13.97 -8.33 9.55
C ALA A 25 13.50 -6.93 10.00
N ARG A 26 12.32 -6.81 10.63
CA ARG A 26 11.84 -5.55 11.20
C ARG A 26 12.71 -5.07 12.36
N HIS A 27 13.25 -6.00 13.15
CA HIS A 27 14.09 -5.70 14.30
C HIS A 27 15.57 -5.50 13.93
N ALA A 28 15.99 -5.98 12.77
CA ALA A 28 17.34 -5.83 12.24
C ALA A 28 17.33 -5.45 10.74
N PRO A 29 16.86 -4.24 10.38
CA PRO A 29 16.63 -3.84 8.99
C PRO A 29 17.91 -3.71 8.16
N ALA A 30 19.07 -3.53 8.81
CA ALA A 30 20.37 -3.43 8.14
C ALA A 30 20.95 -4.81 7.73
N ASP A 31 20.46 -5.90 8.32
CA ASP A 31 20.96 -7.25 8.09
C ASP A 31 20.62 -7.73 6.66
N ALA A 32 21.66 -7.86 5.83
CA ALA A 32 21.53 -8.29 4.45
C ALA A 32 21.04 -9.74 4.32
N GLN A 33 21.39 -10.61 5.27
CA GLN A 33 20.99 -12.00 5.27
C GLN A 33 19.51 -12.15 5.58
N LEU A 34 18.99 -11.38 6.55
CA LEU A 34 17.55 -11.36 6.86
C LEU A 34 16.72 -10.80 5.69
N ARG A 35 17.21 -9.79 4.98
CA ARG A 35 16.56 -9.30 3.75
C ARG A 35 16.48 -10.39 2.68
N GLN A 36 17.59 -11.07 2.39
CA GLN A 36 17.62 -12.16 1.42
C GLN A 36 16.67 -13.30 1.81
N GLN A 37 16.62 -13.67 3.09
CA GLN A 37 15.69 -14.69 3.58
C GLN A 37 14.23 -14.25 3.44
N ARG A 38 13.92 -12.97 3.70
CA ARG A 38 12.57 -12.43 3.54
C ARG A 38 12.14 -12.51 2.08
N ASP A 39 13.01 -12.12 1.17
CA ASP A 39 12.70 -12.09 -0.26
C ASP A 39 12.51 -13.53 -0.79
N ALA A 40 13.34 -14.48 -0.34
CA ALA A 40 13.17 -15.90 -0.65
C ALA A 40 11.83 -16.45 -0.10
N ALA A 41 11.46 -16.10 1.14
CA ALA A 41 10.20 -16.51 1.73
C ALA A 41 8.99 -15.90 1.00
N ALA A 42 9.08 -14.64 0.60
CA ALA A 42 8.03 -13.97 -0.17
C ALA A 42 7.87 -14.61 -1.55
N HIS A 43 8.98 -14.95 -2.22
CA HIS A 43 8.98 -15.67 -3.48
C HIS A 43 8.34 -17.07 -3.35
N ALA A 44 8.63 -17.80 -2.27
CA ALA A 44 8.01 -19.10 -2.02
C ALA A 44 6.49 -19.01 -1.87
N VAL A 45 5.97 -17.96 -1.20
CA VAL A 45 4.53 -17.71 -1.11
C VAL A 45 3.96 -17.30 -2.48
N TRP A 46 4.67 -16.46 -3.23
CA TRP A 46 4.26 -16.08 -4.59
C TRP A 46 4.06 -17.29 -5.49
N GLN A 47 5.01 -18.23 -5.53
CA GLN A 47 4.90 -19.47 -6.33
C GLN A 47 3.62 -20.27 -6.03
N GLN A 48 3.13 -20.23 -4.79
CA GLN A 48 1.89 -20.92 -4.39
C GLN A 48 0.63 -20.13 -4.75
N LEU A 49 0.72 -18.79 -4.86
CA LEU A 49 -0.43 -17.90 -5.08
C LEU A 49 -0.52 -17.37 -6.51
N GLU A 50 0.53 -17.48 -7.32
CA GLU A 50 0.61 -16.90 -8.65
C GLU A 50 -0.58 -17.30 -9.52
N HIS A 51 -0.79 -18.60 -9.73
CA HIS A 51 -1.88 -19.09 -10.58
C HIS A 51 -3.27 -18.68 -10.04
N PRO A 52 -3.59 -18.84 -8.74
CA PRO A 52 -4.81 -18.29 -8.13
C PRO A 52 -4.99 -16.78 -8.36
N LEU A 53 -3.93 -15.99 -8.22
CA LEU A 53 -3.95 -14.54 -8.36
C LEU A 53 -4.09 -14.10 -9.81
N ARG A 54 -3.43 -14.76 -10.76
CA ARG A 54 -3.66 -14.57 -12.22
C ARG A 54 -5.12 -14.87 -12.59
N GLY A 55 -5.69 -15.93 -12.01
CA GLY A 55 -7.11 -16.26 -12.18
C GLY A 55 -8.05 -15.18 -11.61
N PHE A 56 -7.70 -14.60 -10.47
CA PHE A 56 -8.42 -13.45 -9.91
C PHE A 56 -8.27 -12.20 -10.78
N ALA A 57 -7.05 -11.86 -11.20
CA ALA A 57 -6.74 -10.74 -12.08
C ALA A 57 -7.57 -10.77 -13.37
N ARG A 58 -7.68 -11.95 -13.99
CA ARG A 58 -8.52 -12.16 -15.19
C ARG A 58 -9.99 -11.83 -14.92
N ARG A 59 -10.56 -12.34 -13.82
CA ARG A 59 -11.95 -12.06 -13.43
C ARG A 59 -12.17 -10.58 -13.08
N TRP A 60 -11.19 -9.95 -12.45
CA TRP A 60 -11.21 -8.54 -12.10
C TRP A 60 -11.26 -7.66 -13.35
N LEU A 61 -10.39 -7.92 -14.35
CA LEU A 61 -10.40 -7.22 -15.63
C LEU A 61 -11.70 -7.44 -16.41
N GLN A 62 -12.21 -8.67 -16.43
CA GLN A 62 -13.52 -8.98 -17.05
C GLN A 62 -14.65 -8.16 -16.41
N ARG A 63 -14.67 -8.07 -15.07
CA ARG A 63 -15.67 -7.28 -14.34
C ARG A 63 -15.55 -5.79 -14.62
N LYS A 64 -14.33 -5.24 -14.64
CA LYS A 64 -14.09 -3.83 -15.03
C LYS A 64 -14.64 -3.54 -16.43
N ARG A 65 -14.39 -4.42 -17.41
CA ARG A 65 -14.92 -4.28 -18.78
C ARG A 65 -16.45 -4.30 -18.84
N ALA A 66 -17.07 -5.27 -18.18
CA ALA A 66 -18.53 -5.39 -18.13
C ALA A 66 -19.18 -4.16 -17.51
N THR A 67 -18.52 -3.54 -16.53
CA THR A 67 -19.02 -2.36 -15.83
C THR A 67 -18.79 -1.07 -16.63
N GLN A 68 -17.75 -1.02 -17.46
CA GLN A 68 -17.35 0.17 -18.22
C GLN A 68 -17.88 0.23 -19.66
N GLN A 69 -18.61 -0.79 -20.14
CA GLN A 69 -19.11 -0.89 -21.53
C GLN A 69 -18.03 -0.67 -22.61
N VAL A 70 -16.75 -0.90 -22.30
CA VAL A 70 -15.65 -0.76 -23.26
C VAL A 70 -15.58 -2.05 -24.07
N ALA A 71 -16.16 -2.02 -25.28
CA ALA A 71 -16.36 -3.18 -26.14
C ALA A 71 -15.09 -3.81 -26.73
N ALA A 72 -13.88 -3.30 -26.46
CA ALA A 72 -12.69 -3.71 -27.22
C ALA A 72 -11.35 -3.59 -26.48
N LEU A 73 -11.29 -3.94 -25.18
CA LEU A 73 -10.00 -4.19 -24.55
C LEU A 73 -9.61 -5.66 -24.82
N PRO A 74 -8.45 -5.97 -25.44
CA PRO A 74 -7.99 -7.36 -25.62
C PRO A 74 -8.00 -8.07 -24.29
N ALA A 75 -8.41 -9.36 -24.20
CA ALA A 75 -8.20 -10.18 -22.99
C ALA A 75 -6.79 -9.87 -22.49
N GLY A 76 -6.67 -9.33 -21.28
CA GLY A 76 -5.45 -8.62 -20.88
C GLY A 76 -4.23 -9.47 -21.21
N THR A 77 -3.18 -8.86 -21.74
CA THR A 77 -1.96 -9.60 -22.09
C THR A 77 -1.48 -10.38 -20.87
N ASP A 78 -0.71 -11.44 -21.06
CA ASP A 78 -0.23 -12.23 -19.92
C ASP A 78 0.53 -11.34 -18.92
N ASP A 79 1.26 -10.34 -19.43
CA ASP A 79 1.93 -9.31 -18.64
C ASP A 79 0.96 -8.45 -17.80
N GLN A 80 -0.20 -8.07 -18.35
CA GLN A 80 -1.23 -7.34 -17.60
C GLN A 80 -1.85 -8.20 -16.49
N LEU A 81 -2.02 -9.49 -16.74
CA LEU A 81 -2.53 -10.42 -15.72
C LEU A 81 -1.51 -10.66 -14.62
N GLU A 82 -0.24 -10.78 -14.98
CA GLU A 82 0.88 -10.93 -14.05
C GLU A 82 1.05 -9.69 -13.18
N ALA A 83 1.08 -8.49 -13.78
CA ALA A 83 1.18 -7.24 -13.03
C ALA A 83 0.04 -7.05 -12.03
N LEU A 84 -1.20 -7.34 -12.45
CA LEU A 84 -2.37 -7.26 -11.58
C LEU A 84 -2.35 -8.33 -10.48
N ALA A 85 -1.82 -9.51 -10.77
CA ALA A 85 -1.61 -10.56 -9.78
C ALA A 85 -0.54 -10.16 -8.75
N LEU A 86 0.55 -9.52 -9.19
CA LEU A 86 1.59 -8.96 -8.32
C LEU A 86 1.06 -7.80 -7.45
N GLU A 87 0.23 -6.92 -8.00
CA GLU A 87 -0.47 -5.89 -7.24
C GLU A 87 -1.34 -6.52 -6.14
N ALA A 88 -2.15 -7.52 -6.49
CA ALA A 88 -2.97 -8.28 -5.55
C ALA A 88 -2.12 -8.96 -4.47
N PHE A 89 -0.98 -9.53 -4.84
CA PHE A 89 -0.02 -10.13 -3.91
C PHE A 89 0.55 -9.10 -2.93
N THR A 90 0.88 -7.90 -3.41
CA THR A 90 1.37 -6.79 -2.59
C THR A 90 0.36 -6.41 -1.51
N LEU A 91 -0.92 -6.30 -1.88
CA LEU A 91 -2.00 -5.98 -0.93
C LEU A 91 -2.18 -7.08 0.13
N ILE A 92 -1.98 -8.35 -0.26
CA ILE A 92 -1.95 -9.47 0.68
C ILE A 92 -0.81 -9.29 1.68
N LEU A 93 0.41 -9.04 1.20
CA LEU A 93 1.58 -8.85 2.05
C LEU A 93 1.39 -7.70 3.06
N ILE A 94 0.85 -6.57 2.62
CA ILE A 94 0.52 -5.41 3.48
C ILE A 94 -0.48 -5.82 4.57
N GLU A 95 -1.52 -6.57 4.22
CA GLU A 95 -2.53 -6.99 5.19
C GLU A 95 -2.01 -8.03 6.19
N LEU A 96 -1.16 -8.95 5.74
CA LEU A 96 -0.52 -9.94 6.59
C LEU A 96 0.36 -9.26 7.66
N GLN A 97 1.09 -8.21 7.31
CA GLN A 97 1.84 -7.43 8.29
C GLN A 97 0.97 -6.77 9.35
N ARG A 98 -0.25 -6.35 8.99
CA ARG A 98 -1.20 -5.70 9.90
C ARG A 98 -1.89 -6.67 10.84
N THR A 99 -2.01 -7.94 10.45
CA THR A 99 -2.82 -8.96 11.14
C THR A 99 -1.99 -9.99 11.92
N THR A 100 -0.73 -9.66 12.22
CA THR A 100 0.28 -10.52 12.85
C THR A 100 -0.17 -11.19 14.16
N THR A 101 -1.10 -10.60 14.91
CA THR A 101 -1.52 -11.15 16.22
C THR A 101 -2.52 -12.30 16.12
N THR A 102 -3.40 -12.32 15.10
CA THR A 102 -4.53 -13.26 15.04
C THR A 102 -4.42 -14.33 13.95
N ALA A 103 -3.42 -14.22 13.07
CA ALA A 103 -3.11 -15.15 11.98
C ALA A 103 -4.35 -15.87 11.35
N PRO A 104 -5.38 -15.13 10.91
CA PRO A 104 -6.70 -15.69 10.59
C PRO A 104 -6.70 -16.71 9.44
N TRP A 105 -5.67 -16.68 8.56
CA TRP A 105 -5.51 -17.67 7.50
C TRP A 105 -5.23 -19.09 8.02
N ARG A 106 -4.65 -19.24 9.22
CA ARG A 106 -4.39 -20.55 9.85
C ARG A 106 -5.68 -21.31 10.13
N ALA A 107 -6.71 -20.58 10.57
CA ALA A 107 -8.03 -21.13 10.86
C ALA A 107 -8.93 -21.23 9.62
N ALA A 108 -8.52 -20.65 8.48
CA ALA A 108 -9.31 -20.71 7.26
C ALA A 108 -9.29 -22.11 6.66
N THR A 109 -10.49 -22.63 6.33
CA THR A 109 -10.64 -23.89 5.58
C THR A 109 -10.03 -23.78 4.18
N ASN A 110 -10.02 -22.56 3.61
CA ASN A 110 -9.41 -22.24 2.33
C ASN A 110 -8.52 -20.99 2.46
N PRO A 111 -7.22 -21.14 2.81
CA PRO A 111 -6.31 -20.01 2.98
C PRO A 111 -6.08 -19.23 1.68
N VAL A 112 -5.99 -19.91 0.53
CA VAL A 112 -5.88 -19.23 -0.78
C VAL A 112 -7.07 -18.31 -1.01
N GLY A 113 -8.29 -18.82 -0.82
CA GLY A 113 -9.52 -18.04 -0.97
C GLY A 113 -9.63 -16.87 0.01
N TYR A 114 -9.08 -17.03 1.23
CA TYR A 114 -8.98 -15.96 2.21
C TYR A 114 -8.05 -14.83 1.73
N LEU A 115 -6.86 -15.17 1.24
CA LEU A 115 -5.87 -14.19 0.75
C LEU A 115 -6.37 -13.48 -0.51
N VAL A 116 -6.98 -14.20 -1.46
CA VAL A 116 -7.61 -13.60 -2.64
C VAL A 116 -8.72 -12.62 -2.23
N ARG A 117 -9.47 -12.92 -1.16
CA ARG A 117 -10.52 -12.01 -0.65
C ARG A 117 -9.92 -10.72 -0.05
N ILE A 118 -8.79 -10.83 0.64
CA ILE A 118 -8.03 -9.65 1.11
C ILE A 118 -7.67 -8.76 -0.08
N ALA A 119 -7.02 -9.33 -1.10
CA ALA A 119 -6.64 -8.59 -2.30
C ALA A 119 -7.87 -7.94 -2.96
N ALA A 120 -8.95 -8.70 -3.14
CA ALA A 120 -10.18 -8.20 -3.74
C ALA A 120 -10.77 -7.01 -2.98
N HIS A 121 -10.88 -7.08 -1.65
CA HIS A 121 -11.39 -5.97 -0.85
C HIS A 121 -10.51 -4.73 -0.97
N ARG A 122 -9.18 -4.87 -0.90
CA ARG A 122 -8.25 -3.75 -1.02
C ARG A 122 -8.32 -3.09 -2.40
N MET A 123 -8.32 -3.88 -3.47
CA MET A 123 -8.44 -3.34 -4.83
C MET A 123 -9.79 -2.68 -5.09
N ILE A 124 -10.87 -3.17 -4.46
CA ILE A 124 -12.18 -2.51 -4.50
C ILE A 124 -12.12 -1.16 -3.77
N ASP A 125 -11.55 -1.12 -2.57
CA ASP A 125 -11.40 0.11 -1.81
C ASP A 125 -10.57 1.15 -2.58
N ASP A 126 -9.44 0.74 -3.14
CA ASP A 126 -8.54 1.62 -3.91
C ASP A 126 -9.20 2.11 -5.19
N TYR A 127 -9.94 1.24 -5.88
CA TYR A 127 -10.75 1.62 -7.05
C TYR A 127 -11.81 2.68 -6.69
N TYR A 128 -12.55 2.49 -5.60
CA TYR A 128 -13.56 3.46 -5.17
C TYR A 128 -12.96 4.76 -4.64
N ARG A 129 -11.82 4.71 -3.95
CA ARG A 129 -11.09 5.91 -3.52
C ARG A 129 -10.65 6.72 -4.73
N ALA A 130 -10.00 6.09 -5.70
CA ALA A 130 -9.59 6.74 -6.94
C ALA A 130 -10.79 7.34 -7.68
N TYR A 131 -11.90 6.60 -7.78
CA TYR A 131 -13.13 7.09 -8.40
C TYR A 131 -13.71 8.31 -7.66
N SER A 132 -13.78 8.27 -6.34
CA SER A 132 -14.30 9.37 -5.51
C SER A 132 -13.44 10.63 -5.55
N ALA A 133 -12.11 10.48 -5.70
CA ALA A 133 -11.18 11.60 -5.81
C ALA A 133 -11.33 12.37 -7.13
N HIS A 134 -11.71 11.68 -8.21
CA HIS A 134 -11.91 12.29 -9.53
C HIS A 134 -13.35 12.77 -9.76
N SER A 135 -14.31 12.34 -8.93
CA SER A 135 -15.75 12.62 -9.10
C SER A 135 -16.27 13.78 -8.24
N ARG A 136 -15.45 14.79 -7.92
CA ARG A 136 -15.94 16.05 -7.32
C ARG A 136 -16.17 17.09 -8.41
N PRO A 137 -17.38 17.20 -8.99
CA PRO A 137 -17.76 18.46 -9.60
C PRO A 137 -17.79 19.53 -8.49
N GLN A 138 -17.09 20.64 -8.73
CA GLN A 138 -17.30 21.86 -7.96
C GLN A 138 -18.80 22.15 -7.95
N ARG A 139 -19.41 22.06 -6.77
CA ARG A 139 -20.77 22.51 -6.55
C ARG A 139 -20.74 24.04 -6.70
N THR A 140 -21.08 24.54 -7.88
CA THR A 140 -21.54 25.91 -8.02
C THR A 140 -22.86 26.03 -7.29
N ASP A 141 -22.95 27.03 -6.43
CA ASP A 141 -24.13 27.38 -5.67
C ASP A 141 -25.35 27.44 -6.59
N SER A 142 -26.38 26.66 -6.27
CA SER A 142 -27.74 26.88 -6.73
C SER A 142 -28.69 26.40 -5.65
N ALA A 143 -29.59 27.30 -5.30
CA ALA A 143 -30.48 27.25 -4.16
C ALA A 143 -31.43 26.05 -4.17
N LEU A 144 -31.81 25.66 -2.95
CA LEU A 144 -32.88 24.72 -2.54
C LEU A 144 -34.17 24.84 -3.38
N PRO A 145 -35.00 23.77 -3.45
CA PRO A 145 -35.97 23.55 -2.38
C PRO A 145 -36.00 22.14 -1.79
N THR A 146 -36.23 22.13 -0.48
CA THR A 146 -36.63 21.06 0.42
C THR A 146 -37.81 20.24 -0.12
N ASP A 147 -37.63 18.94 -0.34
CA ASP A 147 -38.44 17.83 0.21
C ASP A 147 -38.06 16.51 -0.45
N TYR A 148 -38.34 15.41 0.25
CA TYR A 148 -37.98 14.00 -0.01
C TYR A 148 -36.65 13.53 0.59
N ALA A 149 -36.77 13.07 1.83
CA ALA A 149 -35.92 12.04 2.40
C ALA A 149 -36.22 10.69 1.71
N ASP A 150 -35.28 10.23 0.88
CA ASP A 150 -35.17 8.82 0.48
C ASP A 150 -33.70 8.39 0.64
N PRO A 151 -33.34 7.57 1.64
CA PRO A 151 -31.97 7.14 1.83
C PRO A 151 -31.75 5.83 1.06
N THR A 152 -31.79 5.88 -0.26
CA THR A 152 -31.19 4.84 -1.10
C THR A 152 -30.42 5.47 -2.26
N PRO A 153 -29.09 5.34 -2.35
CA PRO A 153 -28.39 5.69 -3.57
C PRO A 153 -28.70 4.61 -4.61
N ARG A 154 -29.79 4.80 -5.37
CA ARG A 154 -30.02 4.12 -6.64
C ARG A 154 -29.00 4.66 -7.64
N TYR A 155 -28.15 3.76 -8.10
CA TYR A 155 -27.19 3.92 -9.18
C TYR A 155 -27.74 4.78 -10.33
N ALA A 156 -27.18 5.97 -10.50
CA ALA A 156 -27.29 6.76 -11.73
C ALA A 156 -25.89 6.87 -12.35
N PHE A 157 -25.65 6.04 -13.36
CA PHE A 157 -24.49 6.12 -14.24
C PHE A 157 -24.70 7.27 -15.23
N GLN A 158 -23.86 8.30 -15.18
CA GLN A 158 -23.62 9.22 -16.30
C GLN A 158 -22.13 9.60 -16.36
N SER A 159 -21.45 8.95 -17.32
CA SER A 159 -20.42 9.43 -18.26
C SER A 159 -19.54 10.67 -17.92
N GLN A 160 -18.24 10.52 -18.27
CA GLN A 160 -17.11 11.49 -18.41
C GLN A 160 -16.10 11.38 -17.25
N SER A 161 -14.80 11.09 -17.40
CA SER A 161 -13.85 11.20 -18.52
C SER A 161 -12.82 10.04 -18.53
N LEU A 162 -12.23 9.80 -19.70
CA LEU A 162 -11.62 8.53 -20.13
C LEU A 162 -10.07 8.53 -20.21
N ASP A 163 -9.33 9.31 -19.41
CA ASP A 163 -7.87 9.48 -19.62
C ASP A 163 -6.93 9.04 -18.47
N ALA A 164 -7.43 8.52 -17.34
CA ALA A 164 -6.58 8.34 -16.15
C ALA A 164 -6.09 6.90 -15.85
N LEU A 165 -6.41 5.89 -16.67
CA LEU A 165 -6.15 4.47 -16.32
C LEU A 165 -5.51 3.62 -17.43
N THR A 166 -4.92 4.24 -18.44
CA THR A 166 -3.83 3.64 -19.21
C THR A 166 -2.51 4.11 -18.62
N TYR A 167 -2.17 3.56 -17.44
CA TYR A 167 -0.76 3.49 -17.07
C TYR A 167 -0.15 2.49 -18.05
N GLU A 168 0.62 3.00 -19.01
CA GLU A 168 1.57 2.18 -19.76
C GLU A 168 2.48 1.52 -18.72
N LEU A 169 2.30 0.21 -18.50
CA LEU A 169 3.21 -0.54 -17.67
C LEU A 169 4.55 -0.65 -18.41
N PRO A 170 5.67 -0.20 -17.82
CA PRO A 170 6.98 -0.42 -18.40
C PRO A 170 7.27 -1.91 -18.50
N ASP A 171 7.93 -2.29 -19.60
CA ASP A 171 8.23 -3.66 -20.04
C ASP A 171 9.34 -4.34 -19.21
N HIS A 172 9.19 -4.37 -17.87
CA HIS A 172 10.20 -4.89 -16.94
C HIS A 172 9.59 -5.84 -15.89
N THR A 173 9.17 -7.01 -16.34
CA THR A 173 8.60 -8.09 -15.49
C THR A 173 9.58 -8.65 -14.45
N ALA A 174 10.89 -8.50 -14.66
CA ALA A 174 11.91 -8.86 -13.66
C ALA A 174 12.16 -7.77 -12.60
N ASP A 175 11.88 -6.49 -12.90
CA ASP A 175 12.10 -5.37 -11.98
C ASP A 175 10.89 -5.04 -11.10
N HIS A 176 9.69 -5.56 -11.42
CA HIS A 176 8.49 -5.22 -10.64
C HIS A 176 8.44 -5.87 -9.26
N ALA A 177 8.90 -7.12 -9.11
CA ALA A 177 9.04 -7.74 -7.79
C ALA A 177 10.10 -6.99 -6.94
N THR A 178 11.20 -6.59 -7.57
CA THR A 178 12.24 -5.73 -6.96
C THR A 178 11.66 -4.37 -6.56
N HIS A 179 10.86 -3.73 -7.41
CA HIS A 179 10.22 -2.45 -7.14
C HIS A 179 9.16 -2.54 -6.02
N ILE A 180 8.43 -3.65 -5.94
CA ILE A 180 7.47 -3.92 -4.86
C ILE A 180 8.19 -4.18 -3.53
N ILE A 181 9.29 -4.92 -3.56
CA ILE A 181 10.18 -5.12 -2.40
C ILE A 181 10.81 -3.79 -1.99
N GLU A 182 11.21 -2.95 -2.94
CA GLU A 182 11.71 -1.58 -2.70
C GLU A 182 10.63 -0.69 -2.08
N GLN A 183 9.37 -0.80 -2.49
CA GLN A 183 8.24 -0.07 -1.89
C GLN A 183 7.93 -0.57 -0.46
N LEU A 184 7.97 -1.88 -0.23
CA LEU A 184 7.83 -2.46 1.12
C LEU A 184 9.03 -2.10 2.02
N ASP A 185 10.23 -2.07 1.45
CA ASP A 185 11.45 -1.58 2.09
C ASP A 185 11.37 -0.08 2.37
N GLN A 186 10.75 0.70 1.48
CA GLN A 186 10.56 2.13 1.67
C GLN A 186 9.56 2.38 2.81
N ALA A 187 8.45 1.64 2.86
CA ALA A 187 7.51 1.71 3.99
C ALA A 187 8.17 1.28 5.31
N THR A 188 9.00 0.23 5.28
CA THR A 188 9.75 -0.25 6.45
C THR A 188 10.82 0.75 6.88
N ARG A 189 11.56 1.36 5.93
CA ARG A 189 12.54 2.42 6.18
C ARG A 189 11.87 3.67 6.71
N LEU A 190 10.73 4.09 6.17
CA LEU A 190 9.96 5.23 6.69
C LEU A 190 9.47 4.96 8.11
N HIS A 191 9.04 3.73 8.41
CA HIS A 191 8.69 3.34 9.77
C HIS A 191 9.90 3.37 10.71
N ALA A 192 11.05 2.83 10.29
CA ALA A 192 12.29 2.85 11.07
C ALA A 192 12.79 4.28 11.31
N ILE A 193 12.76 5.15 10.29
CA ILE A 193 13.08 6.57 10.38
C ILE A 193 12.15 7.27 11.38
N ARG A 194 10.84 6.99 11.31
CA ARG A 194 9.86 7.57 12.24
C ARG A 194 10.10 7.10 13.67
N ALA A 195 10.40 5.82 13.88
CA ALA A 195 10.71 5.27 15.20
C ALA A 195 11.99 5.89 15.78
N TYR A 196 13.05 6.01 14.97
CA TYR A 196 14.27 6.72 15.34
C TYR A 196 13.99 8.16 15.75
N TRP A 197 13.18 8.89 14.98
CA TRP A 197 12.81 10.27 15.29
C TRP A 197 12.03 10.39 16.59
N GLN A 198 11.10 9.48 16.86
CA GLN A 198 10.32 9.46 18.10
C GLN A 198 11.20 9.24 19.35
N GLN A 199 12.28 8.49 19.21
CA GLN A 199 13.17 8.14 20.33
C GLN A 199 14.28 9.18 20.55
N THR A 200 14.75 9.85 19.49
CA THR A 200 15.99 10.65 19.54
C THR A 200 15.79 12.16 19.41
N LEU A 201 14.68 12.60 18.82
CA LEU A 201 14.43 14.03 18.66
C LEU A 201 13.80 14.62 19.93
N ASN A 202 14.21 15.84 20.27
CA ASN A 202 13.49 16.62 21.27
C ASN A 202 12.11 17.03 20.74
N THR A 203 11.22 17.48 21.63
CA THR A 203 9.82 17.80 21.32
C THR A 203 9.67 18.80 20.17
N ILE A 204 10.55 19.81 20.08
CA ILE A 204 10.47 20.85 19.04
C ILE A 204 10.92 20.29 17.68
N ASP A 205 12.02 19.54 17.65
CA ASP A 205 12.52 18.90 16.44
C ASP A 205 11.51 17.87 15.90
N TRP A 206 10.84 17.15 16.80
CA TRP A 206 9.74 16.25 16.44
C TRP A 206 8.55 16.99 15.80
N GLN A 207 8.12 18.12 16.38
CA GLN A 207 7.04 18.95 15.82
C GLN A 207 7.37 19.47 14.43
N ILE A 208 8.62 19.94 14.22
CA ILE A 208 9.10 20.41 12.90
C ILE A 208 9.00 19.29 11.86
N VAL A 209 9.45 18.08 12.22
CA VAL A 209 9.42 16.94 11.31
C VAL A 209 8.00 16.48 11.04
N GLN A 210 7.13 16.41 12.05
CA GLN A 210 5.71 16.09 11.83
C GLN A 210 5.02 17.06 10.88
N ALA A 211 5.23 18.36 11.05
CA ALA A 211 4.63 19.38 10.19
C ALA A 211 5.10 19.27 8.72
N ARG A 212 6.31 18.74 8.49
CA ARG A 212 6.88 18.52 7.15
C ARG A 212 6.55 17.17 6.53
N PHE A 213 6.50 16.10 7.33
CA PHE A 213 6.39 14.72 6.84
C PHE A 213 5.02 14.08 7.04
N ALA A 214 4.24 14.49 8.05
CA ALA A 214 2.96 13.88 8.38
C ALA A 214 1.75 14.66 7.85
N THR A 215 1.98 15.80 7.18
CA THR A 215 0.95 16.66 6.60
C THR A 215 1.09 16.65 5.08
N ASP A 216 -0.01 16.42 4.36
CA ASP A 216 -0.07 16.49 2.91
C ASP A 216 -1.03 17.63 2.48
N PRO A 217 -0.54 18.73 1.88
CA PRO A 217 0.86 19.00 1.51
C PRO A 217 1.76 19.39 2.71
N PRO A 218 3.09 19.21 2.60
CA PRO A 218 4.05 19.62 3.63
C PRO A 218 3.96 21.10 3.98
N LEU A 219 3.86 21.43 5.27
CA LEU A 219 3.78 22.82 5.71
C LEU A 219 5.05 23.61 5.33
N PRO A 220 4.95 24.84 4.81
CA PRO A 220 6.12 25.68 4.56
C PRO A 220 6.75 26.15 5.88
N PHE A 221 8.08 26.31 5.89
CA PHE A 221 8.83 26.65 7.12
C PHE A 221 8.38 27.94 7.81
N GLN A 222 7.82 28.90 7.06
CA GLN A 222 7.25 30.12 7.62
C GLN A 222 6.02 29.83 8.50
N GLN A 223 5.15 28.91 8.09
CA GLN A 223 3.97 28.53 8.86
C GLN A 223 4.36 27.73 10.11
N ILE A 224 5.39 26.88 10.01
CA ILE A 224 5.94 26.16 11.17
C ILE A 224 6.54 27.16 12.18
N ALA A 225 7.24 28.20 11.70
CA ALA A 225 7.75 29.26 12.58
C ALA A 225 6.63 30.00 13.31
N ALA A 226 5.54 30.31 12.62
CA ALA A 226 4.38 30.93 13.22
C ALA A 226 3.74 30.03 14.32
N GLN A 227 3.70 28.71 14.10
CA GLN A 227 3.18 27.74 15.08
C GLN A 227 4.06 27.63 16.34
N LEU A 228 5.39 27.70 16.19
CA LEU A 228 6.33 27.60 17.31
C LEU A 228 6.43 28.89 18.14
N GLY A 229 5.94 30.03 17.62
CA GLY A 229 5.84 31.29 18.34
C GLY A 229 7.10 32.17 18.30
N ALA A 230 7.12 33.20 19.14
CA ALA A 230 8.16 34.22 19.16
C ALA A 230 9.56 33.62 19.40
N GLY A 231 10.54 34.07 18.62
CA GLY A 231 11.92 33.55 18.66
C GLY A 231 12.25 32.50 17.60
N TRP A 232 11.26 32.01 16.84
CA TRP A 232 11.46 31.07 15.75
C TRP A 232 11.41 31.75 14.38
N THR A 233 12.36 31.43 13.51
CA THR A 233 12.39 31.92 12.12
C THR A 233 12.40 30.75 11.15
N ALA A 234 11.87 30.96 9.94
CA ALA A 234 11.86 29.95 8.89
C ALA A 234 13.29 29.43 8.58
N ALA A 235 14.29 30.32 8.62
CA ALA A 235 15.69 29.95 8.41
C ALA A 235 16.23 29.05 9.53
N ALA A 236 15.91 29.36 10.79
CA ALA A 236 16.32 28.54 11.94
C ALA A 236 15.70 27.15 11.89
N ILE A 237 14.41 27.07 11.53
CA ILE A 237 13.70 25.79 11.37
C ILE A 237 14.28 24.98 10.22
N ARG A 238 14.53 25.62 9.06
CA ARG A 238 15.17 24.96 7.92
C ARG A 238 16.53 24.35 8.31
N LYS A 239 17.38 25.12 9.00
CA LYS A 239 18.70 24.65 9.44
C LYS A 239 18.61 23.49 10.43
N ARG A 240 17.61 23.51 11.34
CA ARG A 240 17.34 22.38 12.24
C ARG A 240 16.84 21.16 11.49
N TYR A 241 15.90 21.34 10.57
CA TYR A 241 15.36 20.26 9.75
C TYR A 241 16.45 19.58 8.91
N GLU A 242 17.33 20.36 8.28
CA GLU A 242 18.51 19.84 7.56
C GLU A 242 19.42 19.03 8.48
N ARG A 243 19.71 19.53 9.70
CA ARG A 243 20.52 18.81 10.69
C ARG A 243 19.88 17.48 11.12
N ILE A 244 18.56 17.46 11.29
CA ILE A 244 17.81 16.23 11.60
C ILE A 244 17.98 15.22 10.46
N LEU A 245 17.78 15.64 9.21
CA LEU A 245 17.96 14.76 8.04
C LEU A 245 19.40 14.23 7.93
N THR A 246 20.41 15.08 8.14
CA THR A 246 21.82 14.65 8.14
C THR A 246 22.08 13.62 9.23
N ARG A 247 21.64 13.86 10.47
CA ARG A 247 21.80 12.90 11.58
C ARG A 247 21.10 11.57 11.32
N THR A 248 19.88 11.64 10.78
CA THR A 248 19.10 10.46 10.39
C THR A 248 19.86 9.65 9.35
N ARG A 249 20.37 10.33 8.31
CA ARG A 249 21.17 9.69 7.27
C ARG A 249 22.43 9.03 7.84
N THR A 250 23.19 9.74 8.67
CA THR A 250 24.41 9.18 9.31
C THR A 250 24.07 7.94 10.12
N TYR A 251 23.03 7.99 10.95
CA TYR A 251 22.59 6.84 11.76
C TYR A 251 22.28 5.59 10.91
N PHE A 252 21.53 5.74 9.81
CA PHE A 252 21.21 4.63 8.92
C PHE A 252 22.34 4.25 7.94
N GLN A 253 23.43 5.01 7.88
CA GLN A 253 24.65 4.65 7.14
C GLN A 253 25.65 3.88 8.03
N GLU A 254 25.60 4.10 9.35
CA GLU A 254 26.46 3.43 10.33
C GLU A 254 25.88 2.09 10.84
N GLN A 255 24.62 1.79 10.52
CA GLN A 255 23.97 0.50 10.77
C GLN A 255 24.03 -0.41 9.55
#